data_AF-A0AAF0RMA6-F1
#
_entry.id   AF-A0AAF0RMA6-F1
#
_cell.length_a   1.000
_cell.length_b   1.000
_cell.length_c   1.000
_cell.angle_alpha   90.00
_cell.angle_beta   90.00
_cell.angle_gamma   90.00
#
_symmetry.space_group_name_H-M   'P 1'
#
loop_
_entity.id
_entity.type
_entity.pdbx_description
1 polymer ?
#
loop_
_entity_poly.entity_id
_entity_poly.type
_entity_poly.pdbx_seq_one_letter_code
_entity_poly.pdbx_strand_id
1 'polypeptide(L)'
;MLNTLDELAATASRDLGRALTAENTFARADAMRAVATTLVEAREQFTTSSGEMDILGKTYEYKQWVRSVYNAAGVPAKERRAVQNNLSYHVNVVVHDRYGSDEAAAHGYSKRSLAERRADRREQELRILRLFDGGGPISTAADALVGLTLFRQTTQRFTGDLQLSGAFLSALDYELNRLRDLADHDAVAAEDDASQPR
;
A
#
# COMPACT_ATOMS: atom_id res chain seq x y z
N MET A 1 -33.15 2.45 -4.37
CA MET A 1 -32.82 3.02 -5.70
C MET A 1 -31.33 3.23 -5.72
N LEU A 2 -30.62 2.74 -6.73
CA LEU A 2 -29.19 3.05 -6.89
C LEU A 2 -29.07 4.50 -7.34
N ASN A 3 -28.23 5.28 -6.67
CA ASN A 3 -27.94 6.66 -7.07
C ASN A 3 -27.21 6.65 -8.42
N THR A 4 -27.44 7.66 -9.26
CA THR A 4 -26.70 7.82 -10.51
C THR A 4 -25.28 8.35 -10.26
N LEU A 5 -24.35 8.14 -11.21
CA LEU A 5 -22.99 8.71 -11.12
C LEU A 5 -22.98 10.23 -10.96
N ASP A 6 -23.96 10.93 -11.53
CA ASP A 6 -24.08 12.40 -11.45
C ASP A 6 -24.53 12.84 -10.05
N GLU A 7 -25.49 12.13 -9.46
CA GLU A 7 -25.93 12.39 -8.07
C GLU A 7 -24.81 12.10 -7.07
N LEU A 8 -24.06 11.02 -7.29
CA LEU A 8 -22.88 10.68 -6.49
C LEU A 8 -21.79 11.74 -6.67
N ALA A 9 -21.56 12.24 -7.88
CA ALA A 9 -20.57 13.27 -8.13
C ALA A 9 -20.94 14.58 -7.44
N ALA A 10 -22.21 14.99 -7.50
CA ALA A 10 -22.72 16.18 -6.83
C ALA A 10 -22.60 16.07 -5.31
N THR A 11 -22.91 14.90 -4.75
CA THR A 11 -22.81 14.61 -3.31
C THR A 11 -21.36 14.64 -2.85
N ALA A 12 -20.47 13.90 -3.51
CA ALA A 12 -19.05 13.87 -3.16
C ALA A 12 -18.39 15.24 -3.28
N SER A 13 -18.74 16.03 -4.31
CA SER A 13 -18.19 17.37 -4.51
C SER A 13 -18.63 18.34 -3.41
N ARG A 14 -19.91 18.27 -3.01
CA ARG A 14 -20.46 19.07 -1.91
C ARG A 14 -19.76 18.77 -0.59
N ASP A 15 -19.65 17.50 -0.23
CA ASP A 15 -19.02 17.09 1.03
C ASP A 15 -17.52 17.37 1.04
N LEU A 16 -16.86 17.26 -0.11
CA LEU A 16 -15.46 17.65 -0.25
C LEU A 16 -15.27 19.15 -0.05
N GLY A 17 -16.18 19.98 -0.59
CA GLY A 17 -16.22 21.41 -0.32
C GLY A 17 -16.36 21.70 1.18
N ARG A 18 -17.30 21.03 1.87
CA ARG A 18 -17.48 21.14 3.32
C ARG A 18 -16.22 20.74 4.10
N ALA A 19 -15.55 19.69 3.67
CA ALA A 19 -14.32 19.22 4.30
C ALA A 19 -13.14 20.20 4.13
N LEU A 20 -13.11 20.96 3.03
CA LEU A 20 -12.09 21.98 2.79
C LEU A 20 -12.32 23.26 3.61
N THR A 21 -13.57 23.61 3.88
CA THR A 21 -13.94 24.83 4.64
C THR A 21 -14.21 24.56 6.12
N ALA A 22 -14.11 23.31 6.58
CA ALA A 22 -14.38 22.95 7.97
C ALA A 22 -13.37 23.60 8.93
N GLU A 23 -13.89 24.30 9.95
CA GLU A 23 -13.08 25.05 10.91
C GLU A 23 -12.39 24.17 11.96
N ASN A 24 -12.91 22.97 12.20
CA ASN A 24 -12.36 22.04 13.20
C ASN A 24 -12.11 20.64 12.62
N THR A 25 -11.21 19.92 13.30
CA THR A 25 -10.75 18.59 12.88
C THR A 25 -11.87 17.55 12.83
N PHE A 26 -12.84 17.60 13.74
CA PHE A 26 -13.94 16.64 13.79
C PHE A 26 -14.89 16.79 12.60
N ALA A 27 -15.39 18.01 12.36
CA ALA A 27 -16.25 18.30 11.21
C ALA A 27 -15.54 17.99 9.88
N ARG A 28 -14.23 18.24 9.81
CA ARG A 28 -13.41 17.86 8.66
C ARG A 28 -13.34 16.35 8.48
N ALA A 29 -13.11 15.59 9.55
CA ALA A 29 -13.03 14.14 9.50
C ALA A 29 -14.38 13.51 9.11
N ASP A 30 -15.49 14.02 9.65
CA ASP A 30 -16.84 13.55 9.31
C ASP A 30 -17.17 13.81 7.83
N ALA A 31 -16.87 15.01 7.33
CA ALA A 31 -17.05 15.33 5.92
C ALA A 31 -16.16 14.47 5.01
N MET A 32 -14.91 14.21 5.39
CA MET A 32 -14.01 13.30 4.66
C MET A 32 -14.52 11.86 4.65
N ARG A 33 -15.14 11.39 5.74
CA ARG A 33 -15.79 10.07 5.78
C ARG A 33 -17.02 10.00 4.87
N ALA A 34 -17.82 11.07 4.79
CA ALA A 34 -18.95 11.15 3.87
C ALA A 34 -18.51 11.10 2.39
N VAL A 35 -17.44 11.85 2.05
CA VAL A 35 -16.82 11.76 0.72
C VAL A 35 -16.35 10.34 0.44
N ALA A 36 -15.60 9.73 1.36
CA ALA A 36 -15.10 8.37 1.20
C ALA A 36 -16.23 7.34 0.98
N THR A 37 -17.34 7.49 1.70
CA THR A 37 -18.54 6.65 1.54
C THR A 37 -19.09 6.75 0.13
N THR A 38 -19.28 7.98 -0.36
CA THR A 38 -19.79 8.23 -1.71
C THR A 38 -18.84 7.71 -2.79
N LEU A 39 -17.52 7.85 -2.61
CA LEU A 39 -16.52 7.32 -3.54
C LEU A 39 -16.55 5.80 -3.61
N VAL A 40 -16.72 5.12 -2.46
CA VAL A 40 -16.79 3.65 -2.42
C VAL A 40 -18.10 3.15 -3.04
N GLU A 41 -19.21 3.85 -2.84
CA GLU A 41 -20.48 3.54 -3.51
C GLU A 41 -20.37 3.67 -5.04
N ALA A 42 -19.71 4.72 -5.52
CA ALA A 42 -19.53 4.92 -6.97
C ALA A 42 -18.76 3.78 -7.65
N ARG A 43 -17.87 3.07 -6.93
CA ARG A 43 -17.09 1.95 -7.48
C ARG A 43 -17.92 0.79 -7.98
N GLU A 44 -19.12 0.60 -7.43
CA GLU A 44 -20.06 -0.44 -7.88
C GLU A 44 -20.57 -0.19 -9.30
N GLN A 45 -20.39 1.03 -9.83
CA GLN A 45 -20.78 1.41 -11.19
C GLN A 45 -19.63 1.36 -12.20
N PHE A 46 -18.42 1.01 -11.75
CA PHE A 46 -17.25 0.84 -12.62
C PHE A 46 -16.85 -0.63 -12.65
N THR A 47 -16.46 -1.11 -13.83
CA THR A 47 -16.04 -2.50 -14.04
C THR A 47 -14.61 -2.58 -14.55
N THR A 48 -13.88 -3.61 -14.11
CA THR A 48 -12.53 -3.93 -14.57
C THR A 48 -12.59 -4.55 -15.96
N SER A 49 -11.42 -4.76 -16.59
CA SER A 49 -11.34 -5.48 -17.86
C SER A 49 -11.80 -6.94 -17.80
N SER A 50 -11.87 -7.53 -16.60
CA SER A 50 -12.43 -8.87 -16.37
C SER A 50 -13.95 -8.87 -16.16
N GLY A 51 -14.61 -7.71 -16.17
CA GLY A 51 -16.05 -7.58 -15.93
C GLY A 51 -16.45 -7.56 -14.45
N GLU A 52 -15.49 -7.58 -13.54
CA GLU A 52 -15.73 -7.49 -12.10
C GLU A 52 -15.91 -6.02 -11.65
N MET A 53 -16.58 -5.80 -10.53
CA MET A 53 -16.69 -4.45 -9.95
C MET A 53 -15.31 -3.90 -9.56
N ASP A 54 -15.07 -2.62 -9.80
CA ASP A 54 -13.81 -1.96 -9.45
C ASP A 54 -13.76 -1.56 -7.97
N ILE A 55 -13.84 -2.55 -7.08
CA ILE A 55 -13.79 -2.37 -5.62
C ILE A 55 -12.52 -1.57 -5.22
N LEU A 56 -11.45 -1.69 -6.00
CA LEU A 56 -10.16 -1.04 -5.74
C LEU A 56 -10.06 0.41 -6.23
N GLY A 57 -10.99 0.88 -7.06
CA GLY A 57 -10.91 2.20 -7.70
C GLY A 57 -9.69 2.35 -8.62
N LYS A 58 -9.30 1.30 -9.34
CA LYS A 58 -8.11 1.25 -10.21
C LYS A 58 -8.42 1.58 -11.68
N THR A 59 -9.68 1.48 -12.10
CA THR A 59 -10.10 1.73 -13.49
C THR A 59 -9.83 3.18 -13.91
N TYR A 60 -9.64 3.39 -15.21
CA TYR A 60 -9.35 4.72 -15.74
C TYR A 60 -10.56 5.63 -15.61
N GLU A 61 -11.74 5.08 -15.88
CA GLU A 61 -13.05 5.70 -15.85
C GLU A 61 -13.36 6.23 -14.44
N TYR A 62 -13.18 5.38 -13.41
CA TYR A 62 -13.32 5.81 -12.03
C TYR A 62 -12.34 6.94 -11.68
N LYS A 63 -11.07 6.86 -12.13
CA LYS A 63 -10.08 7.93 -11.87
C LYS A 63 -10.47 9.24 -12.54
N GLN A 64 -11.04 9.22 -13.75
CA GLN A 64 -11.54 10.43 -14.41
C GLN A 64 -12.76 11.00 -13.68
N TRP A 65 -13.66 10.14 -13.22
CA TRP A 65 -14.81 10.55 -12.41
C TRP A 65 -14.37 11.17 -11.07
N VAL A 66 -13.43 10.56 -10.34
CA VAL A 66 -12.87 11.18 -9.13
C VAL A 66 -12.20 12.52 -9.45
N ARG A 67 -11.51 12.63 -10.60
CA ARG A 67 -10.92 13.90 -11.04
C ARG A 67 -11.98 14.98 -11.28
N SER A 68 -13.14 14.63 -11.84
CA SER A 68 -14.23 15.59 -12.05
C SER A 68 -14.83 16.05 -10.72
N VAL A 69 -14.99 15.16 -9.73
CA VAL A 69 -15.40 15.51 -8.36
C VAL A 69 -14.45 16.53 -7.73
N TYR A 70 -13.14 16.31 -7.83
CA TYR A 70 -12.15 17.25 -7.30
C TYR A 70 -12.18 18.60 -8.03
N ASN A 71 -12.42 18.60 -9.35
CA ASN A 71 -12.57 19.84 -10.11
C ASN A 71 -13.83 20.61 -9.67
N ALA A 72 -14.96 19.92 -9.52
CA ALA A 72 -16.24 20.52 -9.14
C ALA A 72 -16.23 21.06 -7.70
N ALA A 73 -15.50 20.40 -6.78
CA ALA A 73 -15.26 20.90 -5.44
C ALA A 73 -14.22 22.05 -5.37
N GLY A 74 -13.63 22.44 -6.50
CA GLY A 74 -12.65 23.53 -6.56
C GLY A 74 -11.27 23.19 -5.98
N VAL A 75 -10.92 21.90 -5.84
CA VAL A 75 -9.64 21.49 -5.23
C VAL A 75 -8.45 21.89 -6.14
N PRO A 76 -7.55 22.79 -5.67
CA PRO A 76 -6.38 23.20 -6.44
C PRO A 76 -5.48 22.01 -6.78
N ALA A 77 -4.91 21.97 -7.99
CA ALA A 77 -4.07 20.85 -8.45
C ALA A 77 -2.93 20.50 -7.47
N LYS A 78 -2.29 21.53 -6.90
CA LYS A 78 -1.20 21.40 -5.91
C LYS A 78 -1.63 20.72 -4.59
N GLU A 79 -2.90 20.81 -4.22
CA GLU A 79 -3.45 20.29 -2.96
C GLU A 79 -4.06 18.90 -3.12
N ARG A 80 -4.35 18.46 -4.35
CA ARG A 80 -5.02 17.17 -4.61
C ARG A 80 -4.30 16.00 -3.96
N ARG A 81 -2.96 15.99 -4.00
CA ARG A 81 -2.17 14.92 -3.39
C ARG A 81 -2.33 14.87 -1.87
N ALA A 82 -2.41 16.03 -1.21
CA ALA A 82 -2.62 16.11 0.24
C ALA A 82 -4.04 15.64 0.61
N VAL A 83 -5.05 16.15 -0.10
CA VAL A 83 -6.47 15.75 0.06
C VAL A 83 -6.64 14.25 -0.17
N GLN A 84 -6.06 13.71 -1.25
CA GLN A 84 -6.12 12.30 -1.57
C GLN A 84 -5.48 11.41 -0.49
N ASN A 85 -4.34 11.82 0.08
CA ASN A 85 -3.71 11.06 1.16
C ASN A 85 -4.64 10.99 2.39
N ASN A 86 -5.25 12.11 2.79
CA ASN A 86 -6.20 12.14 3.91
C ASN A 86 -7.44 11.28 3.63
N LEU A 87 -8.00 11.41 2.43
CA LEU A 87 -9.17 10.66 2.00
C LEU A 87 -8.91 9.15 1.93
N SER A 88 -7.69 8.74 1.60
CA SER A 88 -7.31 7.33 1.49
C SER A 88 -7.47 6.56 2.79
N TYR A 89 -7.25 7.20 3.95
CA TYR A 89 -7.52 6.60 5.25
C TYR A 89 -9.01 6.29 5.42
N HIS A 90 -9.88 7.27 5.17
CA HIS A 90 -11.32 7.10 5.29
C HIS A 90 -11.88 6.09 4.28
N VAL A 91 -11.37 6.09 3.04
CA VAL A 91 -11.74 5.10 2.02
C VAL A 91 -11.40 3.69 2.47
N ASN A 92 -10.23 3.48 3.09
CA ASN A 92 -9.82 2.19 3.61
C ASN A 92 -10.78 1.70 4.72
N VAL A 93 -11.12 2.58 5.67
CA VAL A 93 -12.10 2.28 6.73
C VAL A 93 -13.45 1.92 6.15
N VAL A 94 -13.99 2.73 5.24
CA VAL A 94 -15.31 2.48 4.60
C VAL A 94 -15.32 1.17 3.83
N VAL A 95 -14.25 0.84 3.11
CA VAL A 95 -14.16 -0.43 2.39
C VAL A 95 -14.18 -1.61 3.37
N HIS A 96 -13.41 -1.57 4.45
CA HIS A 96 -13.43 -2.63 5.46
C HIS A 96 -14.78 -2.72 6.17
N ASP A 97 -15.43 -1.60 6.45
CA ASP A 97 -16.77 -1.57 7.05
C ASP A 97 -17.82 -2.20 6.11
N ARG A 98 -17.69 -2.00 4.79
CA ARG A 98 -18.68 -2.45 3.78
C ARG A 98 -18.51 -3.91 3.36
N TYR A 99 -17.27 -4.36 3.15
CA TYR A 99 -16.97 -5.70 2.63
C TYR A 99 -16.46 -6.66 3.72
N GLY A 100 -16.21 -6.18 4.94
CA GLY A 100 -15.53 -6.96 5.97
C GLY A 100 -14.02 -7.00 5.78
N SER A 101 -13.28 -7.32 6.84
CA SER A 101 -11.80 -7.32 6.81
C SER A 101 -11.22 -8.32 5.84
N ASP A 102 -11.83 -9.49 5.76
CA ASP A 102 -11.26 -10.67 5.10
C ASP A 102 -11.53 -10.61 3.59
N GLU A 103 -12.73 -10.18 3.19
CA GLU A 103 -13.09 -9.95 1.78
C GLU A 103 -12.33 -8.75 1.20
N ALA A 104 -12.20 -7.66 1.98
CA ALA A 104 -11.37 -6.54 1.58
C ALA A 104 -9.91 -6.97 1.36
N ALA A 105 -9.35 -7.80 2.26
CA ALA A 105 -8.01 -8.36 2.11
C ALA A 105 -7.88 -9.25 0.86
N ALA A 106 -8.88 -10.08 0.58
CA ALA A 106 -8.94 -10.91 -0.64
C ALA A 106 -8.93 -10.05 -1.92
N HIS A 107 -9.58 -8.88 -1.88
CA HIS A 107 -9.54 -7.90 -2.97
C HIS A 107 -8.28 -7.02 -2.98
N GLY A 108 -7.31 -7.25 -2.10
CA GLY A 108 -6.04 -6.53 -2.07
C GLY A 108 -6.05 -5.22 -1.27
N TYR A 109 -7.07 -4.99 -0.44
CA TYR A 109 -7.02 -3.96 0.60
C TYR A 109 -6.21 -4.44 1.80
N SER A 110 -5.06 -3.81 2.01
CA SER A 110 -4.38 -3.93 3.29
C SER A 110 -5.00 -2.95 4.28
N LYS A 111 -5.26 -3.41 5.51
CA LYS A 111 -5.66 -2.56 6.65
C LYS A 111 -4.64 -1.46 6.98
N ARG A 112 -3.41 -1.59 6.46
CA ARG A 112 -2.35 -0.59 6.63
C ARG A 112 -2.60 0.64 5.75
N SER A 113 -2.56 1.80 6.37
CA SER A 113 -2.62 3.11 5.72
C SER A 113 -1.49 3.27 4.69
N LEU A 114 -1.67 4.21 3.75
CA LEU A 114 -0.59 4.58 2.83
C LEU A 114 0.63 5.16 3.54
N ALA A 115 0.42 5.81 4.70
CA ALA A 115 1.50 6.36 5.50
C ALA A 115 2.36 5.25 6.11
N GLU A 116 1.73 4.25 6.72
CA GLU A 116 2.43 3.07 7.27
C GLU A 116 3.18 2.32 6.17
N ARG A 117 2.53 2.06 5.02
CA ARG A 117 3.23 1.41 3.89
C ARG A 117 4.43 2.20 3.36
N ARG A 118 4.37 3.54 3.42
CA ARG A 118 5.52 4.39 3.06
C ARG A 118 6.61 4.38 4.13
N ALA A 119 6.23 4.34 5.40
CA ALA A 119 7.16 4.21 6.51
C ALA A 119 7.90 2.86 6.43
N ASP A 120 7.17 1.75 6.28
CA ASP A 120 7.71 0.41 6.11
C ASP A 120 8.66 0.34 4.91
N ARG A 121 8.26 0.91 3.76
CA ARG A 121 9.12 0.96 2.58
C ARG A 121 10.39 1.77 2.84
N ARG A 122 10.28 2.93 3.49
CA ARG A 122 11.42 3.77 3.83
C ARG A 122 12.36 3.07 4.80
N GLU A 123 11.82 2.34 5.76
CA GLU A 123 12.60 1.53 6.69
C GLU A 123 13.33 0.39 5.96
N GLN A 124 12.65 -0.31 5.05
CA GLN A 124 13.28 -1.32 4.19
C GLN A 124 14.38 -0.71 3.30
N GLU A 125 14.13 0.45 2.69
CA GLU A 125 15.12 1.17 1.87
C GLU A 125 16.34 1.57 2.71
N LEU A 126 16.14 2.11 3.92
CA LEU A 126 17.22 2.47 4.83
C LEU A 126 17.99 1.23 5.31
N ARG A 127 17.30 0.12 5.57
CA ARG A 127 17.93 -1.17 5.91
C ARG A 127 18.82 -1.65 4.78
N ILE A 128 18.34 -1.62 3.54
CA ILE A 128 19.14 -1.99 2.35
C ILE A 128 20.34 -1.06 2.22
N LEU A 129 20.17 0.26 2.33
CA LEU A 129 21.29 1.20 2.25
C LEU A 129 22.36 0.92 3.31
N ARG A 130 21.97 0.63 4.56
CA ARG A 130 22.90 0.26 5.63
C ARG A 130 23.71 -1.01 5.33
N LEU A 131 23.14 -1.98 4.61
CA LEU A 131 23.85 -3.20 4.22
C LEU A 131 25.00 -2.93 3.24
N PHE A 132 24.89 -1.88 2.41
CA PHE A 132 25.87 -1.61 1.35
C PHE A 132 26.77 -0.40 1.60
N ASP A 133 26.40 0.53 2.49
CA ASP A 133 27.19 1.74 2.80
C ASP A 133 28.36 1.48 3.78
N GLY A 134 28.79 0.22 3.93
CA GLY A 134 29.84 -0.17 4.88
C GLY A 134 29.43 -0.03 6.35
N GLY A 135 28.13 -0.20 6.64
CA GLY A 135 27.56 -0.12 7.98
C GLY A 135 28.11 -1.17 8.97
N GLY A 136 27.48 -1.23 10.15
CA GLY A 136 27.82 -2.22 11.18
C GLY A 136 27.73 -3.67 10.68
N PRO A 137 28.32 -4.63 11.42
CA PRO A 137 28.35 -6.03 11.00
C PRO A 137 26.94 -6.59 10.77
N ILE A 138 26.79 -7.40 9.73
CA ILE A 138 25.57 -8.18 9.48
C ILE A 138 25.43 -9.18 10.63
N SER A 139 24.48 -8.91 11.53
CA SER A 139 24.29 -9.68 12.76
C SER A 139 23.09 -10.63 12.72
N THR A 140 22.28 -10.59 11.66
CA THR A 140 21.06 -11.40 11.54
C THR A 140 21.03 -12.20 10.24
N ALA A 141 20.44 -13.40 10.28
CA ALA A 141 20.22 -14.22 9.08
C ALA A 141 19.33 -13.49 8.04
N ALA A 142 18.35 -12.72 8.51
CA ALA A 142 17.48 -11.91 7.66
C ALA A 142 18.25 -10.84 6.87
N ASP A 143 19.23 -10.17 7.48
CA ASP A 143 20.08 -9.19 6.79
C ASP A 143 20.97 -9.85 5.73
N ALA A 144 21.56 -11.00 6.04
CA ALA A 144 22.35 -11.78 5.09
C ALA A 144 21.50 -12.25 3.90
N LEU A 145 20.26 -12.70 4.16
CA LEU A 145 19.31 -13.13 3.13
C LEU A 145 18.97 -11.99 2.16
N VAL A 146 18.73 -10.78 2.67
CA VAL A 146 18.48 -9.58 1.85
C VAL A 146 19.69 -9.27 0.98
N GLY A 147 20.89 -9.25 1.55
CA GLY A 147 22.13 -8.99 0.82
C GLY A 147 22.36 -9.97 -0.35
N LEU A 148 22.26 -11.27 -0.07
CA LEU A 148 22.45 -12.31 -1.09
C LEU A 148 21.35 -12.31 -2.16
N THR A 149 20.11 -12.00 -1.78
CA THR A 149 18.99 -11.88 -2.74
C THR A 149 19.23 -10.73 -3.71
N LEU A 150 19.66 -9.57 -3.20
CA LEU A 150 19.97 -8.40 -4.02
C LEU A 150 21.18 -8.65 -4.91
N PHE A 151 22.21 -9.32 -4.40
CA PHE A 151 23.36 -9.75 -5.18
C PHE A 151 22.93 -10.67 -6.34
N ARG A 152 22.13 -11.71 -6.06
CA ARG A 152 21.57 -12.63 -7.08
C ARG A 152 20.77 -11.91 -8.15
N GLN A 153 19.90 -10.98 -7.76
CA GLN A 153 19.11 -10.19 -8.72
C GLN A 153 19.99 -9.29 -9.59
N THR A 154 21.07 -8.74 -9.02
CA THR A 154 22.01 -7.90 -9.74
C THR A 154 22.81 -8.71 -10.75
N THR A 155 23.29 -9.89 -10.38
CA THR A 155 24.04 -10.76 -11.30
C THR A 155 23.16 -11.27 -12.44
N GLN A 156 21.89 -11.59 -12.18
CA GLN A 156 20.91 -11.95 -13.22
C GLN A 156 20.62 -10.83 -14.23
N ARG A 157 20.82 -9.57 -13.83
CA ARG A 157 20.58 -8.39 -14.68
C ARG A 157 21.85 -7.87 -15.33
N PHE A 158 23.02 -8.41 -14.98
CA PHE A 158 24.28 -7.96 -15.53
C PHE A 158 24.40 -8.44 -16.98
N THR A 159 24.47 -7.51 -17.92
CA THR A 159 24.52 -7.79 -19.37
C THR A 159 25.94 -7.90 -19.93
N GLY A 160 26.96 -7.73 -19.08
CA GLY A 160 28.36 -7.98 -19.46
C GLY A 160 28.77 -9.44 -19.23
N ASP A 161 30.00 -9.79 -19.59
CA ASP A 161 30.52 -11.14 -19.40
C ASP A 161 30.98 -11.35 -17.94
N LEU A 162 30.03 -11.66 -17.05
CA LEU A 162 30.31 -12.13 -15.71
C LEU A 162 30.34 -13.65 -15.78
N GLN A 163 31.53 -14.23 -15.91
CA GLN A 163 31.72 -15.68 -15.91
C GLN A 163 31.53 -16.25 -14.49
N LEU A 164 30.31 -16.17 -13.97
CA LEU A 164 29.93 -16.91 -12.78
C LEU A 164 29.77 -18.38 -13.15
N SER A 165 30.50 -19.25 -12.47
CA SER A 165 30.33 -20.68 -12.67
C SER A 165 28.92 -21.11 -12.23
N GLY A 166 28.34 -22.11 -12.92
CA GLY A 166 27.08 -22.71 -12.47
C GLY A 166 27.16 -23.20 -11.02
N ALA A 167 28.34 -23.70 -10.60
CA ALA A 167 28.61 -24.11 -9.23
C ALA A 167 28.47 -22.96 -8.21
N PHE A 168 28.89 -21.73 -8.57
CA PHE A 168 28.72 -20.57 -7.71
C PHE A 168 27.24 -20.21 -7.54
N LEU A 169 26.46 -20.23 -8.62
CA LEU A 169 25.01 -19.95 -8.54
C LEU A 169 24.28 -21.02 -7.73
N SER A 170 24.65 -22.30 -7.86
CA SER A 170 24.09 -23.37 -7.04
C SER A 170 24.45 -23.23 -5.56
N ALA A 171 25.69 -22.85 -5.24
CA ALA A 171 26.09 -22.58 -3.86
C ALA A 171 25.34 -21.38 -3.27
N LEU A 172 25.12 -20.34 -4.08
CA LEU A 172 24.34 -19.17 -3.69
C LEU A 172 22.87 -19.54 -3.40
N ASP A 173 22.24 -20.33 -4.28
CA ASP A 173 20.85 -20.79 -4.08
C ASP A 173 20.73 -21.69 -2.84
N TYR A 174 21.72 -22.55 -2.59
CA TYR A 174 21.78 -23.36 -1.36
C TYR A 174 21.84 -22.47 -0.11
N GLU A 175 22.73 -21.49 -0.08
CA GLU A 175 22.90 -20.62 1.07
C GLU A 175 21.68 -19.72 1.31
N LEU A 176 21.02 -19.26 0.25
CA LEU A 176 19.75 -18.54 0.34
C LEU A 176 18.65 -19.37 1.00
N ASN A 177 18.56 -20.67 0.68
CA ASN A 177 17.58 -21.55 1.32
C ASN A 177 17.93 -21.78 2.80
N ARG A 178 19.20 -22.04 3.11
CA ARG A 178 19.68 -22.21 4.50
C ARG A 178 19.38 -20.98 5.37
N LEU A 179 19.64 -19.78 4.85
CA LEU A 179 19.38 -18.53 5.57
C LEU A 179 17.88 -18.25 5.72
N ARG A 180 17.05 -18.69 4.78
CA ARG A 180 15.59 -18.61 4.92
C ARG A 180 15.12 -19.47 6.08
N ASP A 181 15.56 -20.73 6.15
CA ASP A 181 15.22 -21.63 7.25
C ASP A 181 15.66 -21.08 8.61
N LEU A 182 16.84 -20.47 8.69
CA LEU A 182 17.33 -19.80 9.90
C LEU A 182 16.51 -18.57 10.27
N ALA A 183 16.17 -17.72 9.29
CA ALA A 183 15.37 -16.53 9.54
C ALA A 183 13.94 -16.87 10.00
N ASP A 184 13.34 -17.93 9.45
CA ASP A 184 12.03 -18.41 9.86
C ASP A 184 12.08 -18.96 11.31
N HIS A 185 13.15 -19.67 11.67
CA HIS A 185 13.37 -20.13 13.04
C HIS A 185 13.57 -18.97 14.04
N ASP A 186 14.38 -17.97 13.68
CA ASP A 186 14.59 -16.78 14.51
C ASP A 186 13.29 -15.98 14.71
N ALA A 187 12.43 -15.92 13.70
CA ALA A 187 11.14 -15.25 13.78
C ALA A 187 10.19 -15.96 14.77
N VAL A 188 10.10 -17.29 14.70
CA VAL A 188 9.28 -18.09 15.63
C VAL A 188 9.78 -17.92 17.07
N ALA A 189 11.10 -17.97 17.28
CA ALA A 189 11.68 -17.79 18.62
C ALA A 189 11.40 -16.39 19.21
N ALA A 190 11.39 -15.35 18.39
CA ALA A 190 11.06 -13.99 18.82
C ALA A 190 9.57 -13.80 19.16
N GLU A 191 8.66 -14.49 18.46
CA GLU A 191 7.23 -14.48 18.75
C GLU A 191 6.89 -15.20 20.07
N ASP A 192 7.58 -16.30 20.36
CA ASP A 192 7.43 -17.04 21.61
C ASP A 192 7.91 -16.21 22.83
N ASP A 193 9.02 -15.48 22.70
CA ASP A 193 9.55 -14.59 23.76
C ASP A 193 8.63 -13.39 24.01
N ALA A 194 8.02 -12.82 22.95
CA ALA A 194 7.06 -11.74 23.06
C ALA A 194 5.71 -12.14 23.70
N SER A 195 5.38 -13.44 23.67
CA SER A 195 4.12 -13.99 24.18
C SER A 195 4.17 -14.39 25.66
N GLN A 196 5.35 -14.38 26.29
CA GLN A 196 5.46 -14.66 27.73
C GLN A 196 5.06 -13.42 28.55
N PRO A 197 4.04 -13.52 29.45
CA PRO A 197 3.67 -12.42 30.30
C PRO A 197 4.81 -12.08 31.27
N ARG A 198 5.19 -10.80 31.31
CA ARG A 198 6.19 -10.26 32.24
C ARG A 198 5.74 -10.31 33.70
#